data_AF-A0ABD0NI16-F1
#
_entry.id   AF-A0ABD0NI16-F1
#
_cell.length_a   1.000
_cell.length_b   1.000
_cell.length_c   1.000
_cell.angle_alpha   90.00
_cell.angle_beta   90.00
_cell.angle_gamma   90.00
#
_symmetry.space_group_name_H-M   'P 1'
#
loop_
_entity.id
_entity.type
_entity.pdbx_description
1 polymer ?
#
loop_
_entity_poly.entity_id
_entity_poly.type
_entity_poly.pdbx_seq_one_letter_code
_entity_poly.pdbx_strand_id
1 'polypeptide(L)' 'MPFHLIEFQASEDIAVVPIDWYDDGMVYWPNFKSTERVKRAAANEEKHEPNWPRYDVK' A
#
# COMPACT_ATOMS: atom_id res chain seq x y z
N MET A 1 -11.04 0.85 12.15
CA MET A 1 -9.80 0.28 11.59
C MET A 1 -8.90 1.44 11.19
N PRO A 2 -7.63 1.50 11.61
CA PRO A 2 -6.73 2.58 11.24
C PRO A 2 -6.19 2.38 9.82
N PHE A 3 -6.34 3.40 8.98
CA PHE A 3 -5.66 3.48 7.68
C PHE A 3 -4.44 4.39 7.84
N HIS A 4 -3.38 4.11 7.08
CA HIS A 4 -2.25 5.01 6.94
C HIS A 4 -2.36 5.77 5.61
N LEU A 5 -2.14 7.08 5.69
CA LEU A 5 -1.85 7.90 4.52
C LEU A 5 -0.34 7.82 4.30
N ILE A 6 0.07 7.37 3.13
CA ILE A 6 1.47 7.21 2.75
C ILE A 6 1.75 8.03 1.50
N GLU A 7 2.97 8.55 1.41
CA GLU A 7 3.48 9.19 0.20
C GLU A 7 4.65 8.39 -0.38
N PHE A 8 4.54 7.95 -1.63
CA PHE A 8 5.61 7.21 -2.31
C PHE A 8 6.78 8.16 -2.60
N GLN A 9 7.95 7.88 -2.01
CA GLN A 9 9.13 8.74 -2.22
C GLN A 9 9.59 8.79 -3.69
N ALA A 10 9.28 7.74 -4.47
CA ALA A 10 9.70 7.64 -5.86
C ALA A 10 8.86 8.49 -6.83
N SER A 11 7.59 8.76 -6.50
CA SER A 11 6.65 9.42 -7.41
C SER A 11 5.88 10.58 -6.80
N GLU A 12 6.06 10.88 -5.51
CA GLU A 12 5.25 11.84 -4.72
C GLU A 12 3.74 11.52 -4.75
N ASP A 13 3.38 10.27 -5.12
CA ASP A 13 2.00 9.82 -5.13
C ASP A 13 1.54 9.51 -3.71
N ILE A 14 0.33 9.96 -3.39
CA ILE A 14 -0.27 9.73 -2.08
C ILE A 14 -1.29 8.60 -2.19
N ALA A 15 -1.22 7.64 -1.26
CA ALA A 15 -2.16 6.52 -1.17
C ALA A 15 -2.65 6.31 0.26
N VAL A 16 -3.86 5.77 0.38
CA VAL A 16 -4.43 5.33 1.65
C VAL A 16 -4.39 3.81 1.68
N VAL A 17 -3.72 3.24 2.68
CA VAL A 17 -3.52 1.80 2.83
C VAL A 17 -3.96 1.31 4.20
N PRO A 18 -4.35 0.03 4.34
CA PRO A 18 -4.51 -0.60 5.64
C PRO A 18 -3.22 -0.52 6.45
N ILE A 19 -3.31 -0.42 7.78
CA ILE A 19 -2.13 -0.41 8.66
C ILE A 19 -1.24 -1.63 8.47
N ASP A 20 -1.83 -2.79 8.16
CA ASP A 20 -1.10 -4.04 7.92
C ASP A 20 -0.20 -3.96 6.69
N TRP A 21 -0.47 -3.05 5.75
CA TRP A 21 0.38 -2.86 4.57
C TRP A 21 1.58 -1.98 4.87
N TYR A 22 1.59 -1.27 5.99
CA TYR A 22 2.67 -0.37 6.37
C TYR A 22 3.57 -1.04 7.41
N ASP A 23 4.88 -0.97 7.19
CA ASP A 23 5.91 -1.55 8.04
C ASP A 23 7.12 -0.61 8.09
N ASP A 24 7.28 0.11 9.20
CA ASP A 24 8.44 0.95 9.54
C ASP A 24 8.99 1.80 8.37
N GLY A 25 8.15 2.68 7.79
CA GLY A 25 8.56 3.57 6.68
C GLY A 25 8.52 2.92 5.29
N MET A 26 8.10 1.66 5.21
CA MET A 26 7.87 0.94 3.96
C MET A 26 6.39 0.57 3.81
N VAL A 27 5.92 0.43 2.59
CA VAL A 27 4.60 -0.13 2.29
C VAL A 27 4.73 -1.38 1.42
N TYR A 28 3.98 -2.43 1.75
CA TYR A 28 3.70 -3.54 0.86
C TYR A 28 2.71 -3.07 -0.19
N TRP A 29 3.13 -3.06 -1.46
CA TRP A 29 2.27 -2.62 -2.53
C TRP A 29 2.05 -3.74 -3.55
N PRO A 30 0.79 -4.06 -3.89
CA PRO A 30 0.51 -5.11 -4.84
C PRO A 30 0.94 -4.69 -6.25
N ASN A 31 1.57 -5.60 -6.98
CA ASN A 31 1.94 -5.40 -8.39
C ASN A 31 0.74 -5.58 -9.36
N PHE A 32 -0.43 -5.06 -8.97
CA PHE A 32 -1.61 -5.14 -9.81
C PHE A 32 -1.49 -4.11 -10.95
N LYS A 33 -1.74 -4.56 -12.18
CA LYS A 33 -1.78 -3.67 -13.36
C LYS A 33 -2.95 -2.67 -13.33
N SER A 34 -3.92 -2.84 -12.41
CA SER A 34 -5.10 -1.98 -12.30
C SER A 34 -5.14 -1.30 -10.94
N THR A 35 -5.12 0.03 -10.95
CA THR A 35 -5.29 0.88 -9.76
C THR A 35 -6.61 0.61 -9.04
N GLU A 36 -7.68 0.27 -9.76
CA GLU A 36 -8.97 -0.07 -9.15
C GLU A 36 -8.86 -1.33 -8.28
N ARG A 37 -8.07 -2.31 -8.72
CA ARG A 37 -7.82 -3.52 -7.94
C ARG A 37 -7.02 -3.22 -6.67
N VAL A 38 -6.03 -2.33 -6.75
CA VAL A 38 -5.29 -1.88 -5.56
C VAL A 38 -6.20 -1.20 -4.57
N LYS A 39 -7.04 -0.25 -5.03
CA LYS A 39 -8.02 0.44 -4.19
C LYS A 39 -9.01 -0.53 -3.56
N ARG A 40 -9.47 -1.53 -4.32
CA ARG A 40 -10.38 -2.56 -3.82
C ARG A 40 -9.71 -3.45 -2.78
N ALA A 41 -8.46 -3.87 -2.99
CA ALA A 41 -7.71 -4.67 -2.04
C ALA A 41 -7.44 -3.90 -0.74
N ALA A 42 -7.11 -2.60 -0.84
CA ALA A 42 -6.96 -1.71 0.30
C ALA A 42 -8.30 -1.51 1.04
N ALA A 43 -9.41 -1.29 0.31
CA ALA A 43 -10.74 -1.15 0.90
C ALA A 43 -11.28 -2.44 1.53
N ASN A 44 -10.87 -3.60 1.01
CA ASN A 44 -11.19 -4.92 1.54
C ASN A 44 -10.22 -5.39 2.64
N GLU A 45 -9.21 -4.59 2.98
CA GLU A 45 -8.19 -4.95 3.97
C GLU A 45 -7.53 -6.31 3.66
N GLU A 46 -7.31 -6.58 2.37
CA GLU A 46 -6.64 -7.81 1.94
C GLU A 46 -5.25 -7.87 2.58
N LYS A 47 -4.87 -9.02 3.15
CA LYS A 47 -3.52 -9.15 3.73
C LYS A 47 -2.48 -9.05 2.62
N HIS A 48 -1.42 -8.31 2.88
CA HIS A 48 -0.28 -8.29 1.99
C HIS A 48 0.27 -9.71 1.81
N GLU A 49 0.62 -10.06 0.58
CA GLU A 49 1.22 -11.36 0.30
C GLU A 49 2.76 -11.26 0.40
N PRO A 50 3.48 -12.35 0.70
CA PRO A 50 4.94 -12.34 0.82
C PRO A 50 5.70 -11.93 -0.45
N ASN A 51 5.04 -11.99 -1.60
CA ASN A 51 5.57 -11.63 -2.92
C ASN A 51 5.32 -10.16 -3.29
N TRP A 52 4.64 -9.37 -2.45
CA TRP A 52 4.41 -7.97 -2.76
C TRP A 52 5.71 -7.17 -2.62
N PRO A 53 6.07 -6.37 -3.64
CA PRO A 53 7.19 -5.46 -3.51
C PRO A 53 6.94 -4.46 -2.38
N ARG A 54 8.04 -4.07 -1.72
CA ARG A 54 8.05 -3.01 -0.72
C ARG A 54 8.57 -1.73 -1.34
N TYR A 55 7.99 -0.61 -0.96
CA TYR A 55 8.41 0.71 -1.41
C TYR A 55 8.59 1.65 -0.21
N ASP A 56 9.64 2.47 -0.28
CA ASP A 56 9.87 3.54 0.68
C ASP A 56 8.75 4.59 0.59
N VAL A 57 8.21 4.93 1.76
CA VAL A 57 7.16 5.93 1.90
C VAL A 57 7.52 6.98 2.95
N LYS A 58 6.80 8.09 2.93
CA LYS A 58 6.93 9.18 3.90
C LYS A 58 5.59 9.49 4.56
#